data_AF-A0A563VMV3-F1
#
_entry.id   AF-A0A563VMV3-F1
#
_cell.length_a   1.000
_cell.length_b   1.000
_cell.length_c   1.000
_cell.angle_alpha   90.00
_cell.angle_beta   90.00
_cell.angle_gamma   90.00
#
_symmetry.space_group_name_H-M   'P 1'
#
loop_
_entity.id
_entity.type
_entity.pdbx_description
1 polymer ?
#
loop_
_entity_poly.entity_id
_entity_poly.type
_entity_poly.pdbx_seq_one_letter_code
_entity_poly.pdbx_strand_id
1 'polypeptide(L)'
;MPEFVPEDRANREKFKQNRLNSKLKERLGYSGIYSQRNYQQFFEQLSSLEQEKLLQEFKIAYYQIITDYFNDENLINEQIDRFVETAFFVNLPVDKVVKIHMELVDDLSRKLKLEGIQPDFLSDYRLALIDVIAHLGEMYRSVVKETCLISNLAS
;
A
#
# COMPACT_ATOMS: atom_id res chain seq x y z
N MET A 1 -3.16 39.64 9.30
CA MET A 1 -2.98 38.21 9.62
C MET A 1 -4.25 37.52 9.15
N PRO A 2 -4.24 36.73 8.05
CA PRO A 2 -5.47 36.11 7.56
C PRO A 2 -5.81 34.89 8.41
N GLU A 3 -7.06 34.81 8.86
CA GLU A 3 -7.62 33.66 9.58
C GLU A 3 -7.60 32.41 8.69
N PHE A 4 -7.18 31.28 9.28
CA PHE A 4 -7.16 29.97 8.64
C PHE A 4 -8.59 29.46 8.52
N VAL A 5 -9.18 29.49 7.32
CA VAL A 5 -10.58 29.09 7.08
C VAL A 5 -10.70 27.56 7.12
N PRO A 6 -11.48 26.96 8.06
CA PRO A 6 -11.61 25.50 8.21
C PRO A 6 -12.22 24.79 6.99
N GLU A 7 -13.01 25.52 6.20
CA GLU A 7 -13.74 25.01 5.02
C GLU A 7 -12.80 24.55 3.89
N ASP A 8 -11.63 25.17 3.77
CA ASP A 8 -10.61 24.82 2.78
C ASP A 8 -9.92 23.48 3.09
N ARG A 9 -9.64 23.20 4.37
CA ARG A 9 -9.10 21.90 4.81
C ARG A 9 -10.09 20.76 4.55
N ALA A 10 -11.35 20.94 4.90
CA ALA A 10 -12.38 19.92 4.71
C ALA A 10 -12.59 19.59 3.22
N ASN A 11 -12.55 20.60 2.35
CA ASN A 11 -12.65 20.41 0.91
C ASN A 11 -11.43 19.65 0.33
N ARG A 12 -10.21 19.94 0.81
CA ARG A 12 -9.00 19.19 0.40
C ARG A 12 -9.05 17.73 0.82
N GLU A 13 -9.47 17.44 2.06
CA GLU A 13 -9.62 16.05 2.53
C GLU A 13 -10.68 15.29 1.74
N LYS A 14 -11.82 15.93 1.47
CA LYS A 14 -12.88 15.33 0.66
C LYS A 14 -12.44 15.07 -0.78
N PHE A 15 -11.64 15.97 -1.37
CA PHE A 15 -11.06 15.78 -2.69
C PHE A 15 -10.09 14.59 -2.73
N LYS A 16 -9.19 14.50 -1.74
CA LYS A 16 -8.26 13.38 -1.59
C LYS A 16 -8.99 12.04 -1.44
N GLN A 17 -10.02 11.99 -0.60
CA GLN A 17 -10.83 10.79 -0.38
C GLN A 17 -11.62 10.38 -1.63
N ASN A 18 -12.18 11.34 -2.35
CA ASN A 18 -12.88 11.09 -3.61
C ASN A 18 -11.93 10.58 -4.70
N ARG A 19 -10.72 11.15 -4.80
CA ARG A 19 -9.69 10.68 -5.74
C ARG A 19 -9.29 9.24 -5.46
N LEU A 20 -9.05 8.89 -4.19
CA LEU A 20 -8.75 7.51 -3.78
C LEU A 20 -9.92 6.57 -4.13
N ASN A 21 -11.15 6.95 -3.81
CA ASN A 21 -12.33 6.14 -4.14
C ASN A 21 -12.48 5.92 -5.65
N SER A 22 -12.21 6.93 -6.48
CA SER A 22 -12.22 6.79 -7.94
C SER A 22 -11.13 5.84 -8.42
N LYS A 23 -9.89 6.00 -7.91
CA LYS A 23 -8.77 5.09 -8.22
C LYS A 23 -9.09 3.64 -7.88
N LEU A 24 -9.64 3.39 -6.69
CA LEU A 24 -10.02 2.06 -6.26
C LEU A 24 -11.13 1.47 -7.15
N LYS A 25 -12.13 2.26 -7.53
CA LYS A 25 -13.17 1.78 -8.46
C LYS A 25 -12.64 1.39 -9.82
N GLU A 26 -11.62 2.09 -10.31
CA GLU A 26 -11.01 1.84 -11.61
C GLU A 26 -10.07 0.63 -11.61
N ARG A 27 -9.36 0.39 -10.50
CA ARG A 27 -8.24 -0.56 -10.43
C ARG A 27 -8.52 -1.84 -9.65
N LEU A 28 -9.56 -1.88 -8.81
CA LEU A 28 -9.94 -3.10 -8.10
C LEU A 28 -10.64 -4.07 -9.04
N GLY A 29 -9.84 -4.89 -9.71
CA GLY A 29 -10.29 -5.84 -10.73
C GLY A 29 -9.20 -6.82 -11.14
N TYR A 30 -8.40 -7.30 -10.19
CA TYR A 30 -7.37 -8.31 -10.46
C TYR A 30 -8.03 -9.60 -10.96
N SER A 31 -8.06 -9.76 -12.29
CA SER A 31 -8.54 -10.94 -13.00
C SER A 31 -7.31 -11.72 -13.46
N GLY A 32 -6.80 -12.59 -12.59
CA GLY A 32 -5.57 -13.34 -12.83
C GLY A 32 -5.49 -14.60 -11.97
N ILE A 33 -4.83 -15.62 -12.53
CA ILE A 33 -4.63 -16.96 -11.97
C ILE A 33 -3.59 -16.84 -10.84
N TYR A 34 -4.03 -16.42 -9.66
CA TYR A 34 -3.17 -16.34 -8.46
C TYR A 34 -3.27 -17.60 -7.60
N SER A 35 -3.81 -18.68 -8.16
CA SER A 35 -4.21 -19.88 -7.44
C SER A 35 -3.04 -20.82 -7.10
N GLN A 36 -1.82 -20.57 -7.58
CA GLN A 36 -0.64 -21.40 -7.29
C GLN A 36 0.45 -20.58 -6.58
N ARG A 37 0.34 -20.45 -5.26
CA ARG A 37 1.41 -19.91 -4.41
C ARG A 37 2.23 -21.05 -3.80
N ASN A 38 3.55 -20.85 -3.72
CA ASN A 38 4.44 -21.80 -3.08
C ASN A 38 4.59 -21.48 -1.59
N TYR A 39 4.06 -22.35 -0.72
CA TYR A 39 4.16 -22.19 0.74
C TYR A 39 5.62 -22.08 1.24
N GLN A 40 6.58 -22.68 0.56
CA GLN A 40 8.01 -22.59 0.94
C GLN A 40 8.58 -21.19 0.77
N GLN A 41 7.95 -20.35 -0.06
CA GLN A 41 8.34 -18.96 -0.29
C GLN A 41 7.57 -17.98 0.61
N PHE A 42 6.73 -18.48 1.52
CA PHE A 42 6.02 -17.62 2.45
C PHE A 42 7.00 -17.01 3.44
N PHE A 43 6.72 -15.75 3.79
CA PHE A 43 7.51 -14.94 4.70
C PHE A 43 7.84 -15.69 5.99
N GLU A 44 6.87 -16.41 6.56
CA GLU A 44 7.02 -17.16 7.80
C GLU A 44 7.95 -18.38 7.69
N GLN A 45 8.16 -18.92 6.49
CA GLN A 45 9.04 -20.06 6.24
C GLN A 45 10.50 -19.64 5.96
N LEU A 46 10.73 -18.36 5.69
CA LEU A 46 12.07 -17.81 5.44
C LEU A 46 12.88 -17.76 6.74
N SER A 47 14.19 -17.91 6.63
CA SER A 47 15.11 -17.66 7.76
C SER A 47 15.06 -16.19 8.20
N SER A 48 15.48 -15.90 9.43
CA SER A 48 15.49 -14.51 9.94
C SER A 48 16.28 -13.55 9.05
N LEU A 49 17.39 -14.00 8.47
CA LEU A 49 18.21 -13.19 7.56
C LEU A 49 17.47 -12.90 6.24
N GLU A 50 16.76 -13.88 5.69
CA GLU A 50 15.97 -13.71 4.47
C GLU A 50 14.76 -12.82 4.71
N GLN A 51 14.07 -12.99 5.85
CA GLN A 51 12.99 -12.10 6.28
C GLN A 51 13.47 -10.65 6.40
N GLU A 52 14.63 -10.42 7.02
CA GLU A 52 15.19 -9.08 7.14
C GLU A 52 15.52 -8.46 5.78
N LYS A 53 16.18 -9.21 4.90
CA LYS A 53 16.49 -8.74 3.53
C LYS A 53 15.22 -8.38 2.77
N LEU A 54 14.24 -9.26 2.78
CA LEU A 54 12.95 -9.04 2.12
C LEU A 54 12.22 -7.81 2.69
N LEU A 55 12.24 -7.63 4.01
CA LEU A 55 11.68 -6.42 4.62
C LEU A 55 12.41 -5.15 4.20
N GLN A 56 13.74 -5.18 3.98
CA GLN A 56 14.46 -4.02 3.45
C GLN A 56 14.05 -3.71 2.01
N GLU A 57 13.85 -4.73 1.17
CA GLU A 57 13.34 -4.57 -0.19
C GLU A 57 11.95 -3.93 -0.18
N PHE A 58 11.05 -4.42 0.68
CA PHE A 58 9.73 -3.79 0.85
C PHE A 58 9.83 -2.35 1.37
N LYS A 59 10.75 -2.03 2.28
CA LYS A 59 10.95 -0.65 2.73
C LYS A 59 11.38 0.28 1.60
N ILE A 60 12.29 -0.18 0.74
CA ILE A 60 12.76 0.60 -0.42
C ILE A 60 11.60 0.84 -1.39
N ALA A 61 10.86 -0.21 -1.74
CA ALA A 61 9.71 -0.11 -2.63
C ALA A 61 8.61 0.80 -2.05
N TYR A 62 8.30 0.65 -0.75
CA TYR A 62 7.29 1.47 -0.09
C TYR A 62 7.73 2.94 0.06
N TYR A 63 9.03 3.20 0.23
CA TYR A 63 9.56 4.56 0.24
C TYR A 63 9.31 5.26 -1.10
N GLN A 64 9.52 4.57 -2.23
CA GLN A 64 9.21 5.10 -3.56
C GLN A 64 7.71 5.42 -3.70
N ILE A 65 6.85 4.52 -3.21
CA ILE A 65 5.39 4.76 -3.18
C ILE A 65 5.08 6.04 -2.41
N ILE A 66 5.62 6.21 -1.21
CA ILE A 66 5.41 7.44 -0.41
C ILE A 66 5.88 8.68 -1.18
N THR A 67 7.09 8.67 -1.74
CA THR A 67 7.66 9.86 -2.38
C THR A 67 6.94 10.26 -3.67
N ASP A 68 6.38 9.29 -4.40
CA ASP A 68 5.75 9.54 -5.70
C ASP A 68 4.22 9.64 -5.62
N TYR A 69 3.61 9.35 -4.45
CA TYR A 69 2.16 9.18 -4.30
C TYR A 69 1.32 10.36 -4.81
N PHE A 70 1.82 11.58 -4.60
CA PHE A 70 1.13 12.82 -5.00
C PHE A 70 1.65 13.41 -6.32
N ASN A 71 2.64 12.79 -6.97
CA ASN A 71 3.34 13.37 -8.13
C ASN A 71 2.84 12.83 -9.48
N ASP A 72 2.87 11.51 -9.68
CA ASP A 72 2.54 10.88 -10.96
C ASP A 72 1.58 9.69 -10.75
N GLU A 73 0.40 9.76 -11.36
CA GLU A 73 -0.65 8.75 -11.20
C GLU A 73 -0.35 7.41 -11.87
N ASN A 74 0.32 7.40 -13.02
CA ASN A 74 0.62 6.15 -13.72
C ASN A 74 1.77 5.43 -13.02
N LEU A 75 2.80 6.18 -12.65
CA LEU A 75 3.96 5.66 -11.95
C LEU A 75 3.56 5.05 -10.59
N ILE A 76 2.76 5.78 -9.79
CA ILE A 76 2.36 5.28 -8.47
C ILE A 76 1.50 4.03 -8.58
N ASN A 77 0.64 3.94 -9.59
CA ASN A 77 -0.20 2.78 -9.80
C ASN A 77 0.66 1.53 -10.02
N GLU A 78 1.65 1.62 -10.92
CA GLU A 78 2.58 0.52 -11.21
C GLU A 78 3.45 0.14 -9.99
N GLN A 79 3.89 1.11 -9.20
CA GLN A 79 4.63 0.85 -7.96
C GLN A 79 3.79 0.12 -6.92
N ILE A 80 2.53 0.54 -6.73
CA ILE A 80 1.59 -0.13 -5.82
C ILE A 80 1.32 -1.56 -6.28
N ASP A 81 1.08 -1.77 -7.58
CA ASP A 81 0.82 -3.12 -8.12
C ASP A 81 2.00 -4.06 -7.87
N ARG A 82 3.22 -3.64 -8.21
CA ARG A 82 4.44 -4.44 -7.96
C ARG A 82 4.65 -4.76 -6.48
N PHE A 83 4.43 -3.77 -5.61
CA PHE A 83 4.53 -3.97 -4.16
C PHE A 83 3.52 -5.01 -3.68
N VAL A 84 2.27 -4.86 -4.09
CA VAL A 84 1.14 -5.71 -3.68
C VAL A 84 1.28 -7.13 -4.22
N GLU A 85 1.68 -7.30 -5.47
CA GLU A 85 2.02 -8.60 -6.08
C GLU A 85 3.07 -9.34 -5.26
N THR A 86 4.20 -8.67 -5.00
CA THR A 86 5.30 -9.26 -4.22
C THR A 86 4.84 -9.62 -2.81
N ALA A 87 4.12 -8.71 -2.13
CA ALA A 87 3.60 -8.92 -0.78
C ALA A 87 2.64 -10.11 -0.72
N PHE A 88 1.80 -10.29 -1.73
CA PHE A 88 0.85 -11.39 -1.79
C PHE A 88 1.50 -12.75 -2.06
N PHE A 89 2.48 -12.80 -2.97
CA PHE A 89 3.18 -14.05 -3.30
C PHE A 89 3.94 -14.61 -2.10
N VAL A 90 4.59 -13.74 -1.32
CA VAL A 90 5.28 -14.14 -0.08
C VAL A 90 4.35 -14.24 1.12
N ASN A 91 3.04 -14.03 0.94
CA ASN A 91 2.05 -14.01 2.02
C ASN A 91 2.47 -13.09 3.18
N LEU A 92 2.91 -11.87 2.84
CA LEU A 92 3.39 -10.88 3.80
C LEU A 92 2.26 -10.49 4.76
N PRO A 93 2.48 -10.58 6.09
CA PRO A 93 1.49 -10.15 7.06
C PRO A 93 1.22 -8.63 6.97
N VAL A 94 -0.05 -8.24 7.05
CA VAL A 94 -0.47 -6.83 6.91
C VAL A 94 0.16 -5.93 8.00
N ASP A 95 0.42 -6.46 9.20
CA ASP A 95 1.12 -5.73 10.26
C ASP A 95 2.55 -5.32 9.84
N LYS A 96 3.22 -6.09 8.97
CA LYS A 96 4.53 -5.71 8.43
C LYS A 96 4.43 -4.52 7.48
N VAL A 97 3.40 -4.47 6.64
CA VAL A 97 3.14 -3.32 5.74
C VAL A 97 2.88 -2.06 6.56
N VAL A 98 2.04 -2.15 7.60
CA VAL A 98 1.78 -1.04 8.52
C VAL A 98 3.06 -0.61 9.24
N LYS A 99 3.85 -1.56 9.74
CA LYS A 99 5.12 -1.26 10.40
C LYS A 99 6.10 -0.54 9.48
N ILE A 100 6.25 -0.98 8.23
CA ILE A 100 7.08 -0.30 7.23
C ILE A 100 6.61 1.14 7.02
N HIS A 101 5.31 1.35 6.85
CA HIS A 101 4.75 2.70 6.70
C HIS A 101 5.08 3.59 7.91
N MET A 102 4.87 3.09 9.14
CA MET A 102 5.14 3.87 10.35
C MET A 102 6.62 4.24 10.48
N GLU A 103 7.53 3.28 10.28
CA GLU A 103 8.97 3.54 10.33
C GLU A 103 9.41 4.60 9.31
N LEU A 104 8.89 4.53 8.08
CA LEU A 104 9.24 5.50 7.04
C LEU A 104 8.67 6.90 7.32
N VAL A 105 7.43 6.99 7.79
CA VAL A 105 6.81 8.27 8.16
C VAL A 105 7.54 8.90 9.36
N ASP A 106 7.93 8.11 10.35
CA ASP A 106 8.70 8.59 11.50
C ASP A 106 10.10 9.07 11.08
N ASP A 107 10.76 8.35 10.18
CA ASP A 107 12.07 8.75 9.64
C ASP A 107 11.99 10.06 8.84
N LEU A 108 10.98 10.21 7.98
CA LEU A 108 10.73 11.45 7.26
C LEU A 108 10.42 12.61 8.22
N SER A 109 9.60 12.36 9.24
CA SER A 109 9.24 13.35 10.26
C SER A 109 10.49 13.86 11.00
N ARG A 110 11.39 12.96 11.38
CA ARG A 110 12.66 13.33 12.02
C ARG A 110 13.54 14.18 11.10
N LYS A 111 13.69 13.79 9.83
CA LYS A 111 14.50 14.53 8.84
C LYS A 111 13.97 15.94 8.62
N LEU A 112 12.66 16.09 8.39
CA LEU A 112 12.03 17.40 8.16
C LEU A 112 12.16 18.33 9.36
N LYS A 113 12.02 17.81 10.58
CA LYS A 113 12.21 18.60 11.81
C LYS A 113 13.64 19.12 11.93
N LEU A 114 14.65 18.36 11.49
CA LEU A 114 16.04 18.82 11.45
C LEU A 114 16.25 19.95 10.42
N GLU A 115 15.48 19.95 9.34
CA GLU A 115 15.47 21.00 8.31
C GLU A 115 14.59 22.21 8.70
N GLY A 116 13.91 22.16 9.85
CA GLY A 116 12.99 23.21 10.30
C GLY A 116 11.63 23.22 9.60
N ILE A 117 11.30 22.15 8.86
CA ILE A 117 10.03 22.01 8.14
C ILE A 117 9.01 21.30 9.03
N GLN A 118 7.79 21.84 9.11
CA GLN A 118 6.69 21.21 9.85
C GLN A 118 6.16 19.97 9.08
N PRO A 119 6.12 18.78 9.70
CA PRO A 119 5.78 17.53 9.01
C PRO A 119 4.26 17.26 8.93
N ASP A 120 3.40 18.27 9.05
CA ASP A 120 1.92 18.10 9.11
C ASP A 120 1.36 17.33 7.90
N PHE A 121 1.97 17.54 6.72
CA PHE A 121 1.57 16.88 5.47
C PHE A 121 1.87 15.37 5.47
N LEU A 122 2.76 14.87 6.33
CA LEU A 122 3.06 13.43 6.39
C LEU A 122 1.84 12.60 6.77
N SER A 123 0.86 13.21 7.46
CA SER A 123 -0.41 12.55 7.77
C SER A 123 -1.21 12.16 6.52
N ASP A 124 -0.98 12.84 5.39
CA ASP A 124 -1.62 12.54 4.10
C ASP A 124 -1.15 11.22 3.51
N TYR A 125 0.04 10.72 3.89
CA TYR A 125 0.54 9.42 3.46
C TYR A 125 -0.26 8.24 4.02
N ARG A 126 -1.19 8.47 4.96
CA ARG A 126 -2.19 7.47 5.33
C ARG A 126 -3.03 7.02 4.13
N LEU A 127 -3.23 7.89 3.15
CA LEU A 127 -3.91 7.54 1.91
C LEU A 127 -3.12 6.50 1.12
N ALA A 128 -1.78 6.63 1.04
CA ALA A 128 -0.92 5.62 0.42
C ALA A 128 -1.02 4.27 1.12
N LEU A 129 -1.07 4.26 2.46
CA LEU A 129 -1.26 3.02 3.23
C LEU A 129 -2.63 2.38 2.95
N ILE A 130 -3.70 3.17 2.95
CA ILE A 130 -5.05 2.67 2.64
C ILE A 130 -5.09 2.09 1.22
N ASP A 131 -4.45 2.77 0.27
CA ASP A 131 -4.40 2.36 -1.14
C ASP A 131 -3.71 1.01 -1.32
N VAL A 132 -2.52 0.84 -0.71
CA VAL A 132 -1.77 -0.42 -0.73
C VAL A 132 -2.55 -1.55 -0.07
N ILE A 133 -3.13 -1.31 1.12
CA ILE A 133 -3.91 -2.33 1.83
C ILE A 133 -5.17 -2.71 1.03
N ALA A 134 -5.83 -1.74 0.39
CA ALA A 134 -7.02 -2.01 -0.42
C ALA A 134 -6.70 -2.89 -1.63
N HIS A 135 -5.61 -2.60 -2.35
CA HIS A 135 -5.16 -3.43 -3.47
C HIS A 135 -4.75 -4.83 -3.00
N LEU A 136 -4.00 -4.95 -1.89
CA LEU A 136 -3.65 -6.24 -1.30
C LEU A 136 -4.90 -7.04 -0.87
N GLY A 137 -5.87 -6.37 -0.25
CA GLY A 137 -7.15 -6.96 0.14
C GLY A 137 -7.95 -7.48 -1.04
N GLU A 138 -7.99 -6.75 -2.15
CA GLU A 138 -8.66 -7.21 -3.36
C GLU A 138 -7.97 -8.42 -3.99
N MET A 139 -6.64 -8.50 -3.96
CA MET A 139 -5.96 -9.72 -4.43
C MET A 139 -6.34 -10.95 -3.60
N TYR A 140 -6.36 -10.84 -2.27
CA TYR A 140 -6.85 -11.93 -1.42
C TYR A 140 -8.32 -12.27 -1.69
N ARG A 141 -9.17 -11.26 -1.90
CA ARG A 141 -10.59 -11.46 -2.26
C ARG A 141 -10.74 -12.18 -3.60
N SER A 142 -9.92 -11.84 -4.61
CA SER A 142 -9.98 -12.43 -5.95
C SER A 142 -9.63 -13.91 -5.95
N VAL A 143 -8.64 -14.33 -5.15
CA VAL A 143 -8.27 -15.75 -5.01
C VAL A 143 -9.42 -16.59 -4.45
N VAL A 144 -10.14 -16.05 -3.46
CA VAL A 144 -11.30 -16.74 -2.87
C VAL A 144 -12.43 -16.86 -3.89
N LYS A 145 -12.70 -15.80 -4.68
CA LYS A 145 -13.69 -15.84 -5.77
C LYS A 145 -13.35 -16.94 -6.77
N GLU A 146 -12.10 -16.99 -7.25
CA GLU A 146 -11.64 -17.97 -8.24
C GLU A 146 -11.78 -19.41 -7.72
N THR A 147 -11.34 -19.66 -6.48
CA THR A 147 -11.45 -20.98 -5.84
C THR A 147 -12.90 -21.45 -5.71
N CYS A 148 -13.82 -20.55 -5.34
CA CYS A 148 -15.26 -20.86 -5.22
C CYS A 148 -15.94 -21.10 -6.58
N LEU A 149 -15.51 -20.39 -7.63
CA LEU A 149 -16.01 -20.62 -8.99
C LEU A 149 -15.58 -21.99 -9.51
N ILE A 150 -14.33 -22.40 -9.27
CA ILE A 150 -13.82 -23.72 -9.67
C ILE A 150 -14.57 -24.85 -8.93
N SER A 151 -14.86 -24.70 -7.63
CA SER A 151 -15.63 -25.72 -6.89
C SER A 151 -17.07 -25.88 -7.39
N ASN A 152 -17.71 -24.79 -7.82
CA ASN A 152 -19.09 -24.82 -8.32
C ASN A 152 -19.23 -25.37 -9.74
N LEU A 153 -18.16 -25.33 -10.56
CA LEU A 153 -18.14 -25.92 -11.90
C LEU A 153 -17.78 -27.43 -11.88
N ALA A 154 -17.26 -27.93 -10.75
CA ALA A 154 -16.87 -29.32 -10.55
C ALA A 154 -17.95 -30.17 -9.83
N SER A 155 -19.13 -29.60 -9.56
CA SER A 155 -20.30 -30.26 -8.94
C SER A 155 -21.46 -30.35 -9.92
#